data_AF-A0A8D1MU80-F1
#
_entry.id   AF-A0A8D1MU80-F1
#
_cell.length_a   1.000
_cell.length_b   1.000
_cell.length_c   1.000
_cell.angle_alpha   90.00
_cell.angle_beta   90.00
_cell.angle_gamma   90.00
#
_symmetry.space_group_name_H-M   'P 1'
#
loop_
_entity.id
_entity.type
_entity.pdbx_description
1 polymer ?
#
loop_
_entity_poly.entity_id
_entity_poly.type
_entity_poly.pdbx_seq_one_letter_code
_entity_poly.pdbx_strand_id
1 'polypeptide(L)'
;KINTQEVFFCYRIVGEDDGGKQFTPEEYEEYKRKVIPIRLLNRLFVSWRSPTGVDCKLVGPETLCFCTHRYKQHKTDFEVIPQRRPISLPCRVPGCLCRAYLYVPLSGAQPIRCRCKHLADQHSAAPGLICNACSKCSGFHSCFTCACGQPAHAHDTVVETKQERLAQGKPVGRDVPYAAMGGLTGFSSLAEGYLRLDDSGIGAPSVEVLDASVTATDHPFLRAFQASSNSPPETLRDGGTSSQVPSLRKPEEDDMAFFERRYQERVSL
;
A
#
# COMPACT_ATOMS: atom_id res chain seq x y z
N LYS A 1 33.43 -1.05 -18.03
CA LYS A 1 32.99 -1.28 -16.63
C LYS A 1 31.51 -0.92 -16.60
N ILE A 2 30.62 -1.91 -16.55
CA ILE A 2 29.17 -1.64 -16.52
C ILE A 2 28.87 -0.98 -15.17
N ASN A 3 28.29 0.22 -15.20
CA ASN A 3 28.04 1.01 -14.00
C ASN A 3 26.99 0.29 -13.13
N THR A 4 27.24 0.12 -11.84
CA THR A 4 26.36 -0.61 -10.91
C THR A 4 24.95 -0.01 -10.86
N GLN A 5 24.82 1.30 -11.10
CA GLN A 5 23.53 1.99 -11.25
C GLN A 5 22.76 1.55 -12.49
N GLU A 6 23.43 1.35 -13.62
CA GLU A 6 22.79 0.93 -14.88
C GLU A 6 22.28 -0.51 -14.75
N VAL A 7 23.08 -1.40 -14.16
CA VAL A 7 22.67 -2.79 -13.88
C VAL A 7 21.42 -2.82 -12.98
N PHE A 8 21.39 -2.00 -11.92
CA PHE A 8 20.23 -1.92 -11.04
C PHE A 8 18.98 -1.40 -11.75
N PHE A 9 19.13 -0.40 -12.64
CA PHE A 9 18.04 0.11 -13.45
C PHE A 9 17.54 -0.94 -14.46
N CYS A 10 18.46 -1.71 -15.05
CA CYS A 10 18.12 -2.86 -15.89
C CYS A 10 17.25 -3.84 -15.11
N TYR A 11 17.66 -4.32 -13.94
CA TYR A 11 16.85 -5.27 -13.15
C TYR A 11 15.46 -4.75 -12.78
N ARG A 12 15.27 -3.43 -12.61
CA ARG A 12 13.95 -2.86 -12.31
C ARG A 12 13.04 -2.74 -13.52
N ILE A 13 13.61 -2.47 -14.70
CA ILE A 13 12.88 -2.40 -15.96
C ILE A 13 12.70 -3.80 -16.55
N VAL A 14 13.62 -4.71 -16.34
CA VAL A 14 13.56 -6.04 -16.95
C VAL A 14 12.91 -7.05 -16.00
N GLY A 15 13.02 -6.82 -14.68
CA GLY A 15 12.48 -7.73 -13.68
C GLY A 15 13.19 -9.07 -13.69
N GLU A 16 12.42 -10.14 -13.91
CA GLU A 16 12.91 -11.52 -14.07
C GLU A 16 12.66 -12.06 -15.49
N ASP A 17 12.31 -11.18 -16.44
CA ASP A 17 11.96 -11.57 -17.82
C ASP A 17 13.16 -12.14 -18.61
N ASP A 18 14.37 -11.91 -18.11
CA ASP A 18 15.64 -12.41 -18.65
C ASP A 18 15.87 -13.91 -18.50
N GLY A 19 15.06 -14.58 -17.68
CA GLY A 19 15.29 -15.99 -17.33
C GLY A 19 16.68 -16.24 -16.73
N GLY A 20 17.33 -15.20 -16.19
CA GLY A 20 18.68 -15.26 -15.63
C GLY A 20 19.84 -14.99 -16.61
N LYS A 21 19.59 -14.64 -17.88
CA LYS A 21 20.63 -14.22 -18.84
C LYS A 21 20.70 -12.71 -18.96
N GLN A 22 21.87 -12.13 -18.75
CA GLN A 22 22.06 -10.68 -18.90
C GLN A 22 21.91 -10.28 -20.36
N PHE A 23 21.01 -9.33 -20.65
CA PHE A 23 20.92 -8.71 -21.96
C PHE A 23 22.22 -8.00 -22.35
N THR A 24 22.52 -8.02 -23.65
CA THR A 24 23.48 -7.09 -24.23
C THR A 24 22.93 -5.65 -24.20
N PRO A 25 23.78 -4.62 -24.28
CA PRO A 25 23.31 -3.22 -24.31
C PRO A 25 22.30 -2.94 -25.43
N GLU A 26 22.49 -3.53 -26.61
CA GLU A 26 21.63 -3.37 -27.78
C GLU A 26 20.26 -4.04 -27.58
N GLU A 27 20.23 -5.28 -27.09
CA GLU A 27 18.99 -6.00 -26.74
C GLU A 27 18.20 -5.26 -25.66
N TYR A 28 18.88 -4.64 -24.71
CA TYR A 28 18.25 -3.86 -23.65
C TYR A 28 17.60 -2.57 -24.16
N GLU A 29 18.22 -1.86 -25.10
CA GLU A 29 17.64 -0.68 -25.72
C GLU A 29 16.39 -1.01 -26.55
N GLU A 30 16.43 -2.12 -27.29
CA GLU A 30 15.28 -2.62 -28.02
C GLU A 30 14.14 -3.03 -27.07
N TYR A 31 14.47 -3.74 -25.99
CA TYR A 31 13.52 -4.10 -24.94
C TYR A 31 12.86 -2.87 -24.32
N LYS A 32 13.63 -1.83 -23.97
CA LYS A 32 13.09 -0.56 -23.46
C LYS A 32 12.10 0.07 -24.44
N ARG A 33 12.48 0.18 -25.72
CA ARG A 33 11.63 0.77 -26.76
C ARG A 33 10.29 0.05 -26.88
N LYS A 34 10.28 -1.28 -26.72
CA LYS A 34 9.06 -2.08 -26.78
C LYS A 34 8.23 -2.00 -25.50
N VAL A 35 8.86 -2.17 -24.34
CA VAL A 35 8.17 -2.45 -23.07
C VAL A 35 7.75 -1.19 -22.33
N ILE A 36 8.53 -0.10 -22.41
CA ILE A 36 8.20 1.15 -21.72
C ILE A 36 6.83 1.70 -22.15
N PRO A 37 6.51 1.82 -23.46
CA PRO A 37 5.20 2.31 -23.88
C PRO A 37 4.06 1.42 -23.38
N ILE A 38 4.23 0.09 -23.46
CA ILE A 38 3.24 -0.89 -22.99
C ILE A 38 2.97 -0.68 -21.51
N ARG A 39 4.00 -0.53 -20.69
CA ARG A 39 3.85 -0.37 -19.23
C ARG A 39 3.30 0.97 -18.79
N LEU A 40 3.58 2.04 -19.55
CA LEU A 40 3.02 3.35 -19.26
C LEU A 40 1.52 3.41 -19.62
N LEU A 41 1.14 2.81 -20.75
CA LEU A 41 -0.24 2.85 -21.24
C LEU A 41 -1.14 1.78 -20.63
N ASN A 42 -0.66 0.54 -20.57
CA ASN A 42 -1.45 -0.65 -20.21
C ASN A 42 -1.14 -1.15 -18.79
N ARG A 43 -0.69 -0.27 -17.90
CA ARG A 43 -0.48 -0.62 -16.50
C ARG A 43 -1.77 -1.14 -15.87
N LEU A 44 -1.66 -2.29 -15.20
CA LEU A 44 -2.74 -2.86 -14.39
C LEU A 44 -2.56 -2.50 -12.91
N PHE A 45 -3.65 -2.05 -12.29
CA PHE A 45 -3.77 -1.75 -10.88
C PHE A 45 -4.41 -2.94 -10.18
N VAL A 46 -3.69 -3.55 -9.25
CA VAL A 46 -4.16 -4.73 -8.53
C VAL A 46 -4.31 -4.41 -7.05
N SER A 47 -5.50 -4.69 -6.54
CA SER A 47 -5.87 -4.41 -5.15
C SER A 47 -6.67 -5.56 -4.57
N TRP A 48 -6.54 -5.74 -3.26
CA TRP A 48 -7.39 -6.64 -2.48
C TRP A 48 -8.44 -5.78 -1.78
N ARG A 49 -9.68 -5.89 -2.26
CA ARG A 49 -10.76 -4.94 -1.98
C ARG A 49 -11.81 -5.54 -1.08
N SER A 50 -12.22 -4.80 -0.07
CA SER A 50 -13.34 -5.15 0.80
C SER A 50 -14.68 -4.92 0.09
N PRO A 51 -15.77 -5.55 0.56
CA PRO A 51 -17.11 -5.27 0.03
C PRO A 51 -17.56 -3.81 0.25
N THR A 52 -16.89 -3.08 1.16
CA THR A 52 -17.14 -1.65 1.40
C THR A 52 -16.43 -0.74 0.39
N GLY A 53 -15.68 -1.28 -0.57
CA GLY A 53 -15.00 -0.52 -1.63
C GLY A 53 -13.56 -0.09 -1.30
N VAL A 54 -13.13 -0.29 -0.05
CA VAL A 54 -11.77 0.01 0.44
C VAL A 54 -10.79 -0.99 -0.14
N ASP A 55 -9.70 -0.49 -0.74
CA ASP A 55 -8.58 -1.34 -1.16
C ASP A 55 -7.70 -1.63 0.07
N CYS A 56 -8.07 -2.66 0.83
CA CYS A 56 -7.38 -3.06 2.06
C CYS A 56 -5.90 -3.38 1.83
N LYS A 57 -5.54 -3.96 0.69
CA LYS A 57 -4.14 -4.12 0.28
C LYS A 57 -3.92 -3.66 -1.16
N LEU A 58 -2.89 -2.86 -1.39
CA LEU A 58 -2.39 -2.59 -2.74
C LEU A 58 -1.26 -3.58 -3.07
N VAL A 59 -1.40 -4.28 -4.18
CA VAL A 59 -0.46 -5.32 -4.60
C VAL A 59 0.74 -4.67 -5.28
N GLY A 60 1.93 -5.02 -4.83
CA GLY A 60 3.20 -4.61 -5.42
C GLY A 60 3.97 -5.78 -6.02
N PRO A 61 5.15 -5.53 -6.61
CA PRO A 61 5.91 -6.54 -7.36
C PRO A 61 6.36 -7.72 -6.50
N GLU A 62 6.65 -7.47 -5.22
CA GLU A 62 7.13 -8.47 -4.26
C GLU A 62 6.00 -9.14 -3.47
N THR A 63 4.74 -8.74 -3.68
CA THR A 63 3.60 -9.29 -2.95
C THR A 63 3.27 -10.70 -3.44
N LEU A 64 3.16 -11.64 -2.51
CA LEU A 64 2.95 -13.05 -2.82
C LEU A 64 1.54 -13.32 -3.31
N CYS A 65 1.44 -14.19 -4.30
CA CYS A 65 0.21 -14.82 -4.74
C CYS A 65 -0.08 -16.06 -3.87
N PHE A 66 -1.31 -16.56 -3.95
CA PHE A 66 -1.72 -17.87 -3.46
C PHE A 66 -0.77 -19.00 -3.85
N CYS A 67 -0.23 -18.99 -5.07
CA CYS A 67 0.73 -19.98 -5.55
C CYS A 67 2.15 -19.80 -5.00
N THR A 68 2.32 -18.97 -3.98
CA THR A 68 3.59 -18.57 -3.30
C THR A 68 4.61 -17.83 -4.16
N HIS A 69 4.32 -17.61 -5.44
CA HIS A 69 5.12 -16.76 -6.34
C HIS A 69 4.76 -15.29 -6.24
N ARG A 70 5.70 -14.42 -6.59
CA ARG A 70 5.56 -12.97 -6.50
C ARG A 70 4.70 -12.41 -7.64
N TYR A 71 4.08 -11.26 -7.43
CA TYR A 71 3.28 -10.60 -8.47
C TYR A 71 4.07 -10.33 -9.76
N LYS A 72 5.35 -9.94 -9.66
CA LYS A 72 6.23 -9.76 -10.82
C LYS A 72 6.46 -11.03 -11.64
N GLN A 73 6.24 -12.21 -11.06
CA GLN A 73 6.35 -13.51 -11.73
C GLN A 73 5.06 -13.90 -12.45
N HIS A 74 4.02 -13.07 -12.42
CA HIS A 74 2.78 -13.26 -13.17
C HIS A 74 2.78 -12.43 -14.45
N LYS A 75 1.95 -12.81 -15.43
CA LYS A 75 1.76 -12.04 -16.66
C LYS A 75 1.00 -10.76 -16.34
N THR A 76 1.75 -9.66 -16.24
CA THR A 76 1.23 -8.33 -15.91
C THR A 76 1.29 -7.37 -17.10
N ASP A 77 2.19 -7.63 -18.06
CA ASP A 77 2.34 -6.84 -19.28
C ASP A 77 1.41 -7.40 -20.39
N PHE A 78 0.59 -6.53 -20.97
CA PHE A 78 -0.31 -6.84 -22.07
C PHE A 78 -0.18 -5.79 -23.17
N GLU A 79 0.07 -6.20 -24.41
CA GLU A 79 0.06 -5.30 -25.58
C GLU A 79 -1.34 -4.74 -25.84
N VAL A 80 -2.36 -5.58 -25.69
CA VAL A 80 -3.77 -5.21 -25.74
C VAL A 80 -4.45 -5.77 -24.50
N ILE A 81 -5.12 -4.90 -23.73
CA ILE A 81 -5.80 -5.30 -22.51
C ILE A 81 -7.02 -6.16 -22.87
N PRO A 82 -7.17 -7.37 -22.28
CA PRO A 82 -8.34 -8.20 -22.51
C PRO A 82 -9.64 -7.47 -22.13
N GLN A 83 -10.67 -7.60 -22.96
CA GLN A 83 -12.00 -7.02 -22.68
C GLN A 83 -12.80 -7.84 -21.66
N ARG A 84 -12.54 -9.16 -21.59
CA ARG A 84 -13.21 -10.04 -20.61
C ARG A 84 -12.70 -9.74 -19.21
N ARG A 85 -13.62 -9.52 -18.27
CA ARG A 85 -13.35 -9.36 -16.84
C ARG A 85 -13.68 -10.66 -16.09
N PRO A 86 -12.94 -11.00 -15.00
CA PRO A 86 -11.71 -10.38 -14.53
C PRO A 86 -10.51 -10.65 -15.45
N ILE A 87 -9.50 -9.76 -15.45
CA ILE A 87 -8.27 -9.94 -16.23
C ILE A 87 -7.45 -11.07 -15.59
N SER A 88 -7.23 -12.15 -16.33
CA SER A 88 -6.44 -13.29 -15.85
C SER A 88 -4.95 -12.96 -15.87
N LEU A 89 -4.31 -13.06 -14.71
CA LEU A 89 -2.86 -12.87 -14.54
C LEU A 89 -2.22 -14.23 -14.23
N PRO A 90 -1.95 -15.10 -15.23
CA PRO A 90 -1.35 -16.41 -15.00
C PRO A 90 0.11 -16.29 -14.52
N CYS A 91 0.55 -17.27 -13.73
CA CYS A 91 1.93 -17.35 -13.28
C CYS A 91 2.85 -17.79 -14.44
N ARG A 92 4.03 -17.18 -14.54
CA ARG A 92 5.04 -17.48 -15.57
C ARG A 92 6.09 -18.49 -15.10
N VAL A 93 6.08 -18.86 -13.82
CA VAL A 93 7.04 -19.82 -13.27
C VAL A 93 6.78 -21.21 -13.87
N PRO A 94 7.82 -21.87 -14.44
CA PRO A 94 7.68 -23.19 -15.03
C PRO A 94 7.07 -24.20 -14.04
N GLY A 95 6.05 -24.93 -14.49
CA GLY A 95 5.36 -25.94 -13.67
C GLY A 95 4.28 -25.41 -12.72
N CYS A 96 4.08 -24.10 -12.62
CA CYS A 96 2.99 -23.54 -11.81
C CYS A 96 1.64 -23.59 -12.55
N LEU A 97 0.60 -24.14 -11.92
CA LEU A 97 -0.76 -24.26 -12.48
C LEU A 97 -1.66 -23.04 -12.20
N CYS A 98 -1.09 -21.97 -11.63
CA CYS A 98 -1.80 -20.75 -11.27
C CYS A 98 -2.27 -19.97 -12.50
N ARG A 99 -3.58 -19.81 -12.67
CA ARG A 99 -4.19 -19.11 -13.83
C ARG A 99 -4.48 -17.63 -13.58
N ALA A 100 -4.62 -17.21 -12.33
CA ALA A 100 -4.92 -15.85 -11.96
C ALA A 100 -4.22 -15.49 -10.65
N TYR A 101 -3.71 -14.26 -10.55
CA TYR A 101 -3.15 -13.75 -9.33
C TYR A 101 -4.23 -13.60 -8.26
N LEU A 102 -3.98 -14.17 -7.09
CA LEU A 102 -4.87 -14.16 -5.94
C LEU A 102 -4.07 -13.78 -4.71
N TYR A 103 -4.42 -12.68 -4.06
CA TYR A 103 -3.76 -12.26 -2.83
C TYR A 103 -4.32 -13.03 -1.63
N VAL A 104 -3.44 -13.44 -0.72
CA VAL A 104 -3.80 -14.04 0.57
C VAL A 104 -3.19 -13.18 1.68
N PRO A 105 -4.01 -12.62 2.60
CA PRO A 105 -3.47 -11.80 3.66
C PRO A 105 -2.66 -12.64 4.67
N LEU A 106 -1.77 -11.94 5.37
CA LEU A 106 -0.99 -12.49 6.48
C LEU A 106 -1.49 -11.90 7.80
N SER A 107 -1.47 -12.70 8.85
CA SER A 107 -1.69 -12.21 10.21
C SER A 107 -0.34 -11.77 10.79
N GLY A 108 0.04 -10.52 10.52
CA GLY A 108 1.41 -10.05 10.77
C GLY A 108 2.39 -10.80 9.87
N ALA A 109 3.32 -11.56 10.47
CA ALA A 109 4.24 -12.42 9.73
C ALA A 109 3.72 -13.85 9.52
N GLN A 110 2.58 -14.21 10.12
CA GLN A 110 2.08 -15.59 10.12
C GLN A 110 1.09 -15.83 8.98
N PRO A 111 1.26 -16.91 8.19
CA PRO A 111 0.27 -17.32 7.21
C PRO A 111 -1.09 -17.63 7.85
N ILE A 112 -2.18 -17.19 7.22
CA ILE A 112 -3.53 -17.49 7.68
C ILE A 112 -3.95 -18.91 7.28
N ARG A 113 -4.88 -19.48 8.05
CA ARG A 113 -5.41 -20.83 7.84
C ARG A 113 -6.76 -20.79 7.11
N CYS A 114 -7.00 -21.83 6.33
CA CYS A 114 -8.32 -22.16 5.81
C CYS A 114 -9.23 -22.68 6.94
N ARG A 115 -10.55 -22.73 6.71
CA ARG A 115 -11.54 -23.39 7.58
C ARG A 115 -11.18 -24.86 7.88
N CYS A 116 -10.50 -25.54 6.96
CA CYS A 116 -9.98 -26.89 7.17
C CYS A 116 -8.70 -26.95 8.03
N LYS A 117 -8.25 -25.82 8.61
CA LYS A 117 -7.05 -25.63 9.45
C LYS A 117 -5.69 -25.75 8.72
N HIS A 118 -5.71 -26.13 7.44
CA HIS A 118 -4.54 -26.16 6.58
C HIS A 118 -4.17 -24.76 6.07
N LEU A 119 -2.90 -24.59 5.71
CA LEU A 119 -2.33 -23.37 5.17
C LEU A 119 -2.65 -23.20 3.67
N ALA A 120 -2.44 -22.01 3.11
CA ALA A 120 -2.71 -21.74 1.69
C ALA A 120 -1.83 -22.57 0.74
N ASP A 121 -0.57 -22.81 1.10
CA ASP A 121 0.39 -23.65 0.36
C ASP A 121 -0.01 -25.13 0.32
N GLN A 122 -0.84 -25.59 1.27
CA GLN A 122 -1.40 -26.95 1.30
C GLN A 122 -2.64 -27.11 0.40
N HIS A 123 -2.98 -26.08 -0.37
CA HIS A 123 -4.05 -26.10 -1.37
C HIS A 123 -3.45 -25.95 -2.76
N SER A 124 -4.09 -26.57 -3.75
CA SER A 124 -3.67 -26.46 -5.14
C SER A 124 -3.83 -25.04 -5.66
N ALA A 125 -2.83 -24.52 -6.37
CA ALA A 125 -2.93 -23.24 -7.08
C ALA A 125 -3.82 -23.29 -8.33
N ALA A 126 -4.35 -24.47 -8.68
CA ALA A 126 -5.29 -24.64 -9.76
C ALA A 126 -6.67 -24.00 -9.44
N PRO A 127 -7.49 -23.73 -10.46
CA PRO A 127 -8.86 -23.26 -10.26
C PRO A 127 -9.62 -24.15 -9.25
N GLY A 128 -10.31 -23.52 -8.31
CA GLY A 128 -11.01 -24.20 -7.21
C GLY A 128 -10.24 -24.26 -5.89
N LEU A 129 -8.92 -24.02 -5.90
CA LEU A 129 -8.10 -23.91 -4.68
C LEU A 129 -8.28 -25.09 -3.71
N ILE A 130 -8.41 -26.31 -4.24
CA ILE A 130 -8.77 -27.51 -3.48
C ILE A 130 -7.65 -27.86 -2.50
N CYS A 131 -8.02 -28.30 -1.29
CA CYS A 131 -7.04 -28.73 -0.30
C CYS A 131 -6.44 -30.09 -0.67
N ASN A 132 -5.11 -30.19 -0.67
CA ASN A 132 -4.43 -31.46 -0.95
C ASN A 132 -4.34 -32.36 0.29
N ALA A 133 -4.53 -31.80 1.49
CA ALA A 133 -4.39 -32.51 2.76
C ALA A 133 -5.71 -33.09 3.30
N CYS A 134 -6.87 -32.66 2.79
CA CYS A 134 -8.16 -33.17 3.25
C CYS A 134 -9.22 -33.21 2.14
N SER A 135 -10.12 -34.19 2.22
CA SER A 135 -11.14 -34.45 1.20
C SER A 135 -12.42 -33.62 1.32
N LYS A 136 -12.65 -32.98 2.47
CA LYS A 136 -13.87 -32.21 2.76
C LYS A 136 -13.77 -30.71 2.42
N CYS A 137 -12.59 -30.23 2.04
CA CYS A 137 -12.36 -28.84 1.70
C CYS A 137 -12.50 -28.62 0.20
N SER A 138 -13.55 -27.91 -0.21
CA SER A 138 -13.84 -27.61 -1.62
C SER A 138 -13.06 -26.41 -2.16
N GLY A 139 -12.34 -25.67 -1.31
CA GLY A 139 -11.58 -24.50 -1.71
C GLY A 139 -11.02 -23.73 -0.51
N PHE A 140 -9.94 -22.99 -0.72
CA PHE A 140 -9.36 -22.16 0.32
C PHE A 140 -10.34 -21.07 0.77
N HIS A 141 -10.67 -21.09 2.05
CA HIS A 141 -11.60 -20.15 2.65
C HIS A 141 -11.15 -19.82 4.07
N SER A 142 -10.70 -18.59 4.32
CA SER A 142 -10.26 -18.16 5.66
C SER A 142 -11.31 -17.31 6.37
N CYS A 143 -11.45 -17.54 7.68
CA CYS A 143 -12.24 -16.69 8.58
C CYS A 143 -11.38 -15.59 9.25
N PHE A 144 -10.14 -15.37 8.78
CA PHE A 144 -9.31 -14.25 9.24
C PHE A 144 -10.06 -12.93 9.06
N THR A 145 -10.08 -12.10 10.10
CA THR A 145 -10.71 -10.77 10.06
C THR A 145 -9.68 -9.75 9.63
N CYS A 146 -9.93 -9.06 8.51
CA CYS A 146 -9.10 -7.94 8.07
C CYS A 146 -9.24 -6.76 9.06
N ALA A 147 -8.23 -5.86 9.07
CA ALA A 147 -8.29 -4.62 9.84
C ALA A 147 -9.50 -3.72 9.48
N CYS A 148 -10.10 -3.88 8.29
CA CYS A 148 -11.34 -3.21 7.91
C CYS A 148 -12.60 -3.80 8.57
N GLY A 149 -12.46 -4.85 9.40
CA GLY A 149 -13.54 -5.54 10.09
C GLY A 149 -14.24 -6.63 9.28
N GLN A 150 -13.97 -6.72 7.98
CA GLN A 150 -14.56 -7.75 7.10
C GLN A 150 -13.69 -9.02 7.04
N PRO A 151 -14.28 -10.21 6.88
CA PRO A 151 -13.51 -11.44 6.79
C PRO A 151 -12.77 -11.55 5.46
N ALA A 152 -11.65 -12.26 5.43
CA ALA A 152 -10.75 -12.35 4.28
C ALA A 152 -11.44 -12.89 3.01
N HIS A 153 -12.35 -13.85 3.16
CA HIS A 153 -13.08 -14.44 2.03
C HIS A 153 -14.11 -13.50 1.39
N ALA A 154 -14.49 -12.42 2.08
CA ALA A 154 -15.39 -11.41 1.51
C ALA A 154 -14.66 -10.40 0.61
N HIS A 155 -13.33 -10.47 0.58
CA HIS A 155 -12.52 -9.59 -0.24
C HIS A 155 -12.16 -10.25 -1.57
N ASP A 156 -12.15 -9.44 -2.62
CA ASP A 156 -11.77 -9.86 -3.96
C ASP A 156 -10.43 -9.26 -4.36
N THR A 157 -9.64 -10.04 -5.11
CA THR A 157 -8.47 -9.51 -5.81
C THR A 157 -8.94 -8.88 -7.11
N VAL A 158 -9.02 -7.55 -7.14
CA VAL A 158 -9.51 -6.77 -8.27
C VAL A 158 -8.34 -6.31 -9.13
N VAL A 159 -8.46 -6.51 -10.44
CA VAL A 159 -7.50 -6.06 -11.46
C VAL A 159 -8.19 -5.02 -12.33
N GLU A 160 -7.67 -3.80 -12.33
CA GLU A 160 -8.26 -2.64 -12.99
C GLU A 160 -7.26 -1.98 -13.94
N THR A 161 -7.79 -1.37 -14.99
CA THR A 161 -7.05 -0.46 -15.87
C THR A 161 -6.97 0.94 -15.26
N LYS A 162 -6.05 1.76 -15.79
CA LYS A 162 -5.96 3.18 -15.41
C LYS A 162 -7.29 3.93 -15.58
N GLN A 163 -8.00 3.67 -16.68
CA GLN A 163 -9.27 4.32 -16.99
C GLN A 163 -10.38 3.92 -16.00
N GLU A 164 -10.50 2.63 -15.69
CA GLU A 164 -11.48 2.14 -14.70
C GLU A 164 -11.22 2.71 -13.31
N ARG A 165 -9.94 2.85 -12.93
CA ARG A 165 -9.56 3.37 -11.63
C ARG A 165 -9.82 4.87 -11.50
N LEU A 166 -9.54 5.64 -12.55
CA LEU A 166 -9.91 7.06 -12.63
C LEU A 166 -11.43 7.27 -12.59
N ALA A 167 -12.20 6.41 -13.27
CA ALA A 167 -13.66 6.47 -13.24
C ALA A 167 -14.24 6.22 -11.84
N GLN A 168 -13.53 5.49 -10.99
CA GLN A 168 -13.86 5.29 -9.58
C GLN A 168 -13.31 6.39 -8.65
N GLY A 169 -12.63 7.41 -9.19
CA GLY A 169 -11.99 8.46 -8.39
C GLY A 169 -10.74 7.99 -7.62
N LYS A 170 -10.24 6.79 -7.88
CA LYS A 170 -9.13 6.21 -7.12
C LYS A 170 -7.76 6.72 -7.62
N PRO A 171 -6.77 6.91 -6.73
CA PRO A 171 -5.43 7.30 -7.11
C PRO A 171 -4.79 6.32 -8.11
N VAL A 172 -4.15 6.90 -9.13
CA VAL A 172 -3.35 6.19 -10.15
C VAL A 172 -1.84 6.49 -10.04
N GLY A 173 -1.46 7.54 -9.31
CA GLY A 173 -0.06 7.94 -9.11
C GLY A 173 0.63 8.40 -10.40
N ARG A 174 1.96 8.48 -10.35
CA ARG A 174 2.79 8.77 -11.54
C ARG A 174 3.02 7.50 -12.35
N ASP A 175 3.03 7.65 -13.67
CA ASP A 175 3.37 6.55 -14.57
C ASP A 175 4.86 6.21 -14.43
N VAL A 176 5.17 4.92 -14.32
CA VAL A 176 6.52 4.43 -14.08
C VAL A 176 6.79 3.24 -15.01
N PRO A 177 8.02 3.09 -15.55
CA PRO A 177 8.36 2.04 -16.51
C PRO A 177 8.63 0.66 -15.86
N TYR A 178 8.49 0.55 -14.53
CA TYR A 178 8.84 -0.65 -13.78
C TYR A 178 7.83 -1.77 -13.97
N ALA A 179 8.35 -3.00 -14.00
CA ALA A 179 7.52 -4.19 -14.13
C ALA A 179 6.62 -4.39 -12.91
N ALA A 180 5.38 -4.80 -13.15
CA ALA A 180 4.47 -5.29 -12.11
C ALA A 180 4.32 -4.37 -10.88
N MET A 181 4.22 -3.05 -11.09
CA MET A 181 3.97 -2.10 -10.00
C MET A 181 2.60 -2.29 -9.33
N GLY A 182 1.66 -2.94 -10.03
CA GLY A 182 0.35 -3.27 -9.50
C GLY A 182 -0.39 -2.02 -9.00
N GLY A 183 -0.95 -2.11 -7.80
CA GLY A 183 -1.69 -1.04 -7.14
C GLY A 183 -0.85 0.07 -6.51
N LEU A 184 0.49 0.01 -6.53
CA LEU A 184 1.34 0.98 -5.83
C LEU A 184 1.41 2.34 -6.55
N THR A 185 0.83 3.39 -5.95
CA THR A 185 0.74 4.73 -6.55
C THR A 185 1.60 5.77 -5.85
N GLY A 186 2.05 5.49 -4.63
CA GLY A 186 2.97 6.32 -3.85
C GLY A 186 3.39 5.65 -2.55
N PHE A 187 4.02 6.39 -1.65
CA PHE A 187 4.43 5.87 -0.34
C PHE A 187 3.23 5.48 0.54
N SER A 188 2.14 6.24 0.47
CA SER A 188 0.89 5.92 1.18
C SER A 188 0.35 4.54 0.81
N SER A 189 0.59 4.06 -0.42
CA SER A 189 0.13 2.75 -0.89
C SER A 189 0.72 1.57 -0.14
N LEU A 190 1.83 1.76 0.61
CA LEU A 190 2.44 0.72 1.42
C LEU A 190 1.67 0.47 2.72
N ALA A 191 0.90 1.46 3.18
CA ALA A 191 0.03 1.31 4.34
C ALA A 191 -1.20 0.44 4.01
N GLU A 192 -1.72 -0.26 5.02
CA GLU A 192 -2.98 -1.00 4.90
C GLU A 192 -4.15 -0.04 4.66
N GLY A 193 -5.15 -0.46 3.89
CA GLY A 193 -6.22 0.42 3.40
C GLY A 193 -6.99 1.17 4.49
N TYR A 194 -7.17 0.56 5.66
CA TYR A 194 -7.84 1.22 6.80
C TYR A 194 -7.04 2.43 7.37
N LEU A 195 -5.73 2.48 7.14
CA LEU A 195 -4.87 3.58 7.57
C LEU A 195 -4.71 4.67 6.51
N ARG A 196 -5.19 4.43 5.29
CA ARG A 196 -5.01 5.33 4.15
C ARG A 196 -6.19 6.28 4.02
N LEU A 197 -5.92 7.59 4.06
CA LEU A 197 -6.93 8.65 3.93
C LEU A 197 -7.26 9.01 2.47
N ASP A 198 -6.64 8.35 1.49
CA ASP A 198 -6.99 8.51 0.08
C ASP A 198 -8.27 7.73 -0.28
N ASP A 199 -8.87 8.02 -1.44
CA ASP A 199 -10.12 7.42 -1.90
C ASP A 199 -10.04 5.91 -2.21
N SER A 200 -8.83 5.34 -2.26
CA SER A 200 -8.67 3.86 -2.28
C SER A 200 -8.61 3.26 -0.87
N GLY A 201 -8.51 4.07 0.19
CA GLY A 201 -8.43 3.66 1.58
C GLY A 201 -9.74 3.88 2.33
N ILE A 202 -9.66 4.26 3.61
CA ILE A 202 -10.81 4.64 4.43
C ILE A 202 -11.42 5.98 3.99
N GLY A 203 -10.67 6.77 3.20
CA GLY A 203 -11.04 8.12 2.80
C GLY A 203 -10.77 9.14 3.90
N ALA A 204 -10.69 10.41 3.51
CA ALA A 204 -10.57 11.50 4.47
C ALA A 204 -11.88 11.62 5.26
N PRO A 205 -11.83 11.92 6.57
CA PRO A 205 -13.02 12.28 7.34
C PRO A 205 -13.76 13.44 6.66
N SER A 206 -15.08 13.50 6.77
CA SER A 206 -15.85 14.60 6.19
C SER A 206 -15.42 15.95 6.79
N VAL A 207 -15.56 17.01 5.99
CA VAL A 207 -15.26 18.39 6.44
C VAL A 207 -16.05 18.72 7.70
N GLU A 208 -17.30 18.27 7.80
CA GLU A 208 -18.14 18.41 8.99
C GLU A 208 -17.54 17.77 10.26
N VAL A 209 -16.85 16.64 10.12
CA VAL A 209 -16.18 15.95 11.23
C VAL A 209 -14.86 16.64 11.59
N LEU A 210 -14.15 17.19 10.61
CA LEU A 210 -12.91 17.94 10.84
C LEU A 210 -13.18 19.32 11.45
N ASP A 211 -14.27 19.97 11.05
CA ASP A 211 -14.70 21.28 11.53
C ASP A 211 -15.58 21.20 12.79
N ALA A 212 -15.90 19.98 13.25
CA ALA A 212 -16.64 19.78 14.49
C ALA A 212 -15.86 20.36 15.67
N SER A 213 -16.50 21.24 16.45
CA SER A 213 -15.91 21.77 17.67
C SER A 213 -15.64 20.62 18.65
N VAL A 214 -14.41 20.53 19.17
CA VAL A 214 -14.06 19.52 20.17
C VAL A 214 -14.97 19.68 21.39
N THR A 215 -15.67 18.61 21.73
CA THR A 215 -16.61 18.50 22.82
C THR A 215 -15.95 17.91 24.07
N ALA A 216 -16.60 18.03 25.22
CA ALA A 216 -16.11 17.45 26.48
C ALA A 216 -15.97 15.91 26.44
N THR A 217 -16.69 15.26 25.51
CA THR A 217 -16.67 13.82 25.28
C THR A 217 -15.52 13.36 24.38
N ASP A 218 -14.81 14.28 23.73
CA ASP A 218 -13.73 13.94 22.81
C ASP A 218 -12.43 13.55 23.51
N HIS A 219 -11.56 12.89 22.75
CA HIS A 219 -10.30 12.35 23.24
C HIS A 219 -9.47 13.46 23.93
N PRO A 220 -8.88 13.21 25.11
CA PRO A 220 -8.12 14.22 25.87
C PRO A 220 -7.06 14.96 25.05
N PHE A 221 -6.44 14.28 24.08
CA PHE A 221 -5.50 14.88 23.12
C PHE A 221 -6.13 16.05 22.35
N LEU A 222 -7.32 15.87 21.77
CA LEU A 222 -8.00 16.93 21.01
C LEU A 222 -8.40 18.11 21.90
N ARG A 223 -8.83 17.83 23.13
CA ARG A 223 -9.21 18.86 24.11
C ARG A 223 -8.04 19.75 24.53
N ALA A 224 -6.83 19.19 24.65
CA ALA A 224 -5.64 19.95 25.06
C ALA A 224 -5.19 21.00 24.03
N PHE A 225 -5.33 20.72 22.73
CA PHE A 225 -4.92 21.65 21.66
C PHE A 225 -5.94 22.77 21.42
N GLN A 226 -7.23 22.54 21.69
CA GLN A 226 -8.26 23.57 21.51
C GLN A 226 -8.20 24.65 22.61
N ALA A 227 -7.77 24.28 23.82
CA ALA A 227 -7.55 25.22 24.92
C ALA A 227 -6.43 26.24 24.62
N SER A 228 -5.56 25.95 23.64
CA SER A 228 -4.47 26.85 23.23
C SER A 228 -4.93 27.93 22.24
N SER A 229 -6.08 27.74 21.58
CA SER A 229 -6.54 28.58 20.47
C SER A 229 -7.59 29.62 20.87
N ASN A 230 -8.19 29.49 22.06
CA ASN A 230 -9.34 30.30 22.50
C ASN A 230 -9.00 31.35 23.58
N SER A 231 -7.74 31.71 23.80
CA SER A 231 -7.42 32.81 24.73
C SER A 231 -7.61 34.19 24.06
N PRO A 232 -8.41 35.11 24.63
CA PRO A 232 -8.40 36.50 24.22
C PRO A 232 -7.05 37.16 24.56
N PRO A 233 -6.66 38.27 23.91
CA PRO A 233 -5.50 39.04 24.32
C PRO A 233 -5.84 39.78 25.62
N GLU A 234 -5.62 39.14 26.77
CA GLU A 234 -5.75 39.83 28.05
C GLU A 234 -4.57 40.75 28.29
N THR A 235 -4.88 42.05 28.33
CA THR A 235 -4.09 43.14 28.86
C THR A 235 -3.56 42.84 30.25
N LEU A 236 -2.26 43.07 30.42
CA LEU A 236 -1.50 43.10 31.67
C LEU A 236 -2.29 43.70 32.85
N ARG A 237 -2.48 42.93 33.92
CA ARG A 237 -2.50 43.46 35.27
C ARG A 237 -1.87 42.50 36.27
N ASP A 238 -1.03 43.10 37.09
CA ASP A 238 -0.09 42.56 38.05
C ASP A 238 -0.75 41.75 39.19
N GLY A 239 -0.09 40.65 39.61
CA GLY A 239 -0.57 39.76 40.67
C GLY A 239 0.06 38.36 40.59
N GLY A 240 1.28 38.22 41.10
CA GLY A 240 2.09 37.01 40.97
C GLY A 240 1.57 35.77 41.71
N THR A 241 1.71 34.60 41.08
CA THR A 241 2.46 33.45 41.65
C THR A 241 2.66 32.34 40.58
N SER A 242 3.92 32.18 40.18
CA SER A 242 4.66 30.91 40.02
C SER A 242 4.08 29.75 39.16
N SER A 243 4.68 29.63 37.97
CA SER A 243 5.47 28.44 37.56
C SER A 243 4.89 27.40 36.57
N GLN A 244 5.56 27.41 35.40
CA GLN A 244 5.93 26.28 34.51
C GLN A 244 5.07 25.97 33.29
N VAL A 245 5.34 26.68 32.19
CA VAL A 245 5.42 26.03 30.86
C VAL A 245 6.66 26.58 30.12
N PRO A 246 7.86 26.00 30.29
CA PRO A 246 9.09 26.51 29.66
C PRO A 246 9.25 26.08 28.18
N SER A 247 8.25 25.42 27.60
CA SER A 247 8.44 24.61 26.37
C SER A 247 7.85 25.22 25.09
N LEU A 248 7.41 26.48 25.10
CA LEU A 248 6.85 27.10 23.90
C LEU A 248 7.91 27.93 23.16
N ARG A 249 8.05 27.65 21.86
CA ARG A 249 8.88 28.40 20.93
C ARG A 249 8.42 29.85 20.89
N LYS A 250 9.34 30.81 20.97
CA LYS A 250 8.96 32.23 20.88
C LYS A 250 8.54 32.56 19.44
N PRO A 251 7.52 33.40 19.22
CA PRO A 251 6.91 33.59 17.89
C PRO A 251 7.87 34.11 16.80
N GLU A 252 8.94 34.80 17.18
CA GLU A 252 9.92 35.41 16.26
C GLU A 252 11.29 34.72 16.30
N GLU A 253 11.39 33.55 16.94
CA GLU A 253 12.66 32.87 17.13
C GLU A 253 13.00 31.92 15.98
N ASP A 254 14.12 32.22 15.32
CA ASP A 254 14.74 31.36 14.33
C ASP A 254 15.08 29.97 14.92
N ASP A 255 14.92 28.92 14.12
CA ASP A 255 15.06 27.52 14.54
C ASP A 255 16.41 27.25 15.21
N MET A 256 17.48 27.82 14.66
CA MET A 256 18.83 27.76 15.20
C MET A 256 18.91 28.29 16.64
N ALA A 257 18.31 29.45 16.91
CA ALA A 257 18.33 30.11 18.22
C ALA A 257 17.52 29.33 19.26
N PHE A 258 16.40 28.72 18.85
CA PHE A 258 15.58 27.88 19.71
C PHE A 258 16.35 26.65 20.23
N PHE A 259 17.05 25.94 19.33
CA PHE A 259 17.81 24.74 19.73
C PHE A 259 19.05 25.08 20.55
N GLU A 260 19.73 26.18 20.24
CA GLU A 260 20.92 26.62 20.98
C GLU A 260 20.60 27.03 22.42
N ARG A 261 19.51 27.78 22.64
CA ARG A 261 19.03 28.11 23.99
C ARG A 261 18.72 26.83 24.79
N ARG A 262 18.02 25.87 24.19
CA ARG A 262 17.69 24.60 24.86
C ARG A 262 18.91 23.73 25.16
N TYR A 263 19.96 23.86 24.35
CA TYR A 263 21.23 23.19 24.62
C TYR A 263 21.94 23.84 25.80
N GLN A 264 22.04 25.17 25.82
CA GLN A 264 22.64 25.93 26.92
C GLN A 264 21.91 25.69 28.25
N GLU A 265 20.57 25.69 28.25
CA GLU A 265 19.74 25.40 29.43
C GLU A 265 19.96 23.98 30.00
N ARG A 266 20.23 23.00 29.14
CA ARG A 266 20.56 21.61 29.56
C ARG A 266 21.98 21.46 30.08
N VAL A 267 22.91 22.30 29.62
CA VAL A 267 24.30 22.30 30.04
C VAL A 267 24.50 23.11 31.34
N SER A 268 23.58 24.04 31.64
CA SER A 268 23.56 24.84 32.87
C SER A 268 22.83 24.19 34.05
N LEU A 269 22.33 22.96 33.89
CA LEU A 269 21.78 22.08 34.95
C LEU A 269 22.83 21.07 35.40
#